data_AF-A0A9Q1IUK3-F1
#
_entry.id   AF-A0A9Q1IUK3-F1
#
_cell.length_a   1.000
_cell.length_b   1.000
_cell.length_c   1.000
_cell.angle_alpha   90.00
_cell.angle_beta   90.00
_cell.angle_gamma   90.00
#
_symmetry.space_group_name_H-M   'P 1'
#
loop_
_entity.id
_entity.type
_entity.pdbx_description
1 polymer ?
#
loop_
_entity_poly.entity_id
_entity_poly.type
_entity_poly.pdbx_seq_one_letter_code
_entity_poly.pdbx_strand_id
1 'polypeptide(L)'
;MAERKRKLKFSETELHVLTNEVQRHAAKLQSRNLTPSERNHIWESVAERVSAVGQCKHMADDCKRRWVDLKRRTKEKVAFNSRQAAATGGGPPIEDPLTEIEEEVQQTLQKEQVHGLDGIDTAEPMPQDIEDCLMSGPSCTGAASNQDDSPSRLTPSTPEPRETPVIPPPSVPINYADIDRLLYLEQQKQTTAQMQYASTLSEIESEIRGAASSSQQVVSDLAGLNINISSWRSQMQANHIELLGALGRIADALEAKNEPSASRVMSDMLRRQLRERKGK
;
A
#
# COMPACT_ATOMS: atom_id res chain seq x y z
N MET A 1 38.05 6.96 7.08
CA MET A 1 36.88 6.08 7.28
C MET A 1 35.69 6.97 7.63
N ALA A 2 34.82 7.28 6.67
CA ALA A 2 33.63 8.09 6.96
C ALA A 2 32.62 7.21 7.72
N GLU A 3 32.34 7.57 8.98
CA GLU A 3 31.37 6.88 9.82
C GLU A 3 29.98 7.05 9.21
N ARG A 4 29.35 5.93 8.80
CA ARG A 4 27.96 5.95 8.32
C ARG A 4 27.05 6.22 9.53
N LYS A 5 26.64 7.48 9.72
CA LYS A 5 25.60 7.83 10.68
C LYS A 5 24.31 7.11 10.29
N ARG A 6 23.94 6.07 11.05
CA ARG A 6 22.66 5.37 10.91
C ARG A 6 21.53 6.39 11.11
N LYS A 7 20.50 6.37 10.25
CA LYS A 7 19.28 7.16 10.47
C LYS A 7 18.67 6.76 11.81
N LEU A 8 18.38 7.73 12.68
CA LEU A 8 17.67 7.48 13.94
C LEU A 8 16.28 6.91 13.62
N LYS A 9 15.85 5.91 14.40
CA LYS A 9 14.49 5.37 14.30
C LYS A 9 13.50 6.39 14.87
N PHE A 10 12.25 6.33 14.41
CA PHE A 10 11.18 7.15 14.98
C PHE A 10 11.06 6.92 16.49
N SER A 11 11.10 7.99 17.29
CA SER A 11 10.83 7.95 18.72
C SER A 11 9.34 7.76 19.01
N GLU A 12 9.01 7.33 20.22
CA GLU A 12 7.61 7.16 20.63
C GLU A 12 6.78 8.47 20.56
N THR A 13 7.42 9.60 20.86
CA THR A 13 6.80 10.93 20.71
C THR A 13 6.55 11.31 19.25
N GLU A 14 7.50 11.02 18.36
CA GLU A 14 7.35 11.22 16.91
C GLU A 14 6.21 10.34 16.35
N LEU A 15 6.05 9.11 16.87
CA LEU A 15 4.97 8.21 16.46
C LEU A 15 3.58 8.70 16.89
N HIS A 16 3.44 9.21 18.12
CA HIS A 16 2.18 9.83 18.56
C HIS A 16 1.79 11.01 17.67
N VAL A 17 2.75 11.90 17.37
CA VAL A 17 2.48 13.04 16.48
C VAL A 17 2.11 12.58 15.08
N LEU A 18 2.81 11.57 14.55
CA LEU A 18 2.49 10.98 13.25
C LEU A 18 1.05 10.46 13.23
N THR A 19 0.66 9.65 14.22
CA THR A 19 -0.68 9.07 14.29
C THR A 19 -1.76 10.13 14.45
N ASN A 20 -1.57 11.10 15.35
CA ASN A 20 -2.54 12.17 15.58
C ASN A 20 -2.77 13.03 14.33
N GLU A 21 -1.69 13.41 13.64
CA GLU A 21 -1.79 14.24 12.44
C GLU A 21 -2.40 13.50 11.27
N VAL A 22 -2.03 12.23 11.05
CA VAL A 22 -2.67 11.43 10.01
C VAL A 22 -4.15 11.23 10.30
N GLN A 23 -4.53 11.00 11.56
CA GLN A 23 -5.94 10.89 11.95
C GLN A 23 -6.72 12.19 11.71
N ARG A 24 -6.11 13.35 12.00
CA ARG A 24 -6.71 14.67 11.72
C ARG A 24 -6.95 14.89 10.22
N HIS A 25 -6.06 14.36 9.38
CA HIS A 25 -6.13 14.49 7.92
C HIS A 25 -6.79 13.28 7.23
N ALA A 26 -7.26 12.28 7.97
CA ALA A 26 -7.72 10.98 7.44
C ALA A 26 -8.77 11.13 6.34
N ALA A 27 -9.83 11.91 6.59
CA ALA A 27 -10.90 12.12 5.61
C ALA A 27 -10.42 12.75 4.28
N LYS A 28 -9.37 13.60 4.34
CA LYS A 28 -8.78 14.20 3.14
C LYS A 28 -7.87 13.21 2.42
N LEU A 29 -7.01 12.51 3.17
CA LEU A 29 -6.08 11.52 2.61
C LEU A 29 -6.81 10.36 1.92
N GLN A 30 -7.97 9.97 2.46
CA GLN A 30 -8.85 8.91 1.94
C GLN A 30 -9.78 9.40 0.81
N SER A 31 -9.84 10.71 0.54
CA SER A 31 -10.70 11.25 -0.51
C SER A 31 -10.18 10.87 -1.90
N ARG A 32 -11.06 10.28 -2.72
CA ARG A 32 -10.77 9.92 -4.12
C ARG A 32 -10.55 11.14 -5.02
N ASN A 33 -11.06 12.30 -4.62
CA ASN A 33 -10.97 13.54 -5.41
C ASN A 33 -9.69 14.34 -5.16
N LEU A 34 -8.80 13.88 -4.28
CA LEU A 34 -7.57 14.59 -3.94
C LEU A 34 -6.47 14.30 -4.97
N THR A 35 -5.88 15.35 -5.53
CA THR A 35 -4.78 15.18 -6.49
C THR A 35 -3.52 14.63 -5.80
N PRO A 36 -2.61 13.94 -6.53
CA PRO A 36 -1.36 13.43 -5.95
C PRO A 36 -0.51 14.52 -5.29
N SER A 37 -0.46 15.72 -5.89
CA SER A 37 0.29 16.87 -5.36
C SER A 37 -0.29 17.36 -4.03
N GLU A 38 -1.62 17.52 -3.94
CA GLU A 38 -2.29 17.91 -2.70
C GLU A 38 -2.11 16.86 -1.60
N ARG A 39 -2.15 15.57 -1.96
CA ARG A 39 -1.89 14.47 -1.02
C ARG A 39 -0.46 14.56 -0.49
N ASN A 40 0.51 14.82 -1.37
CA ASN A 40 1.90 14.98 -0.97
C ASN A 40 2.10 16.18 -0.05
N HIS A 41 1.43 17.30 -0.31
CA HIS A 41 1.51 18.48 0.53
C HIS A 41 0.97 18.25 1.96
N ILE A 42 -0.09 17.44 2.10
CA ILE A 42 -0.55 17.00 3.42
C ILE A 42 0.56 16.18 4.12
N TRP A 43 1.19 15.24 3.42
CA TRP A 43 2.26 14.43 3.99
C TRP A 43 3.52 15.25 4.32
N GLU A 44 3.83 16.30 3.55
CA GLU A 44 4.88 17.26 3.88
C GLU A 44 4.55 18.00 5.19
N SER A 45 3.33 18.49 5.34
CA SER A 45 2.89 19.14 6.60
C SER A 45 2.96 18.19 7.79
N VAL A 46 2.59 16.92 7.62
CA VAL A 46 2.75 15.89 8.66
C VAL A 46 4.24 15.72 9.01
N ALA A 47 5.10 15.57 7.99
CA ALA A 47 6.53 15.38 8.18
C ALA A 47 7.19 16.58 8.88
N GLU A 48 6.76 17.80 8.60
CA GLU A 48 7.22 19.00 9.31
C GLU A 48 6.90 18.93 10.81
N ARG A 49 5.67 18.55 11.18
CA ARG A 49 5.29 18.46 12.61
C ARG A 49 5.99 17.33 13.34
N VAL A 50 6.15 16.18 12.69
CA VAL A 50 6.91 15.05 13.24
C VAL A 50 8.37 15.44 13.41
N SER A 51 8.96 16.08 12.41
CA SER A 51 10.34 16.57 12.47
C SER A 51 10.55 17.65 13.53
N ALA A 52 9.52 18.43 13.86
CA ALA A 52 9.60 19.50 14.85
C ALA A 52 9.71 18.98 16.30
N VAL A 53 9.14 17.80 16.59
CA VAL A 53 9.28 17.13 17.90
C VAL A 53 10.48 16.17 17.94
N GLY A 54 11.05 15.89 16.77
CA GLY A 54 12.12 14.94 16.54
C GLY A 54 13.52 15.52 16.66
N GLN A 55 14.51 14.62 16.76
CA GLN A 55 15.93 15.00 16.67
C GLN A 55 16.43 15.05 15.22
N CYS A 56 15.69 14.44 14.29
CA CYS A 56 16.04 14.33 12.88
C CYS A 56 14.89 14.83 12.00
N LYS A 57 15.25 15.36 10.82
CA LYS A 57 14.26 15.67 9.79
C LYS A 57 13.81 14.38 9.11
N HIS A 58 12.53 14.07 9.22
CA HIS A 58 11.87 13.00 8.49
C HIS A 58 11.24 13.57 7.22
N MET A 59 11.35 12.85 6.11
CA MET A 59 10.69 13.25 4.86
C MET A 59 9.25 12.73 4.81
N ALA A 60 8.43 13.31 3.93
CA ALA A 60 7.07 12.86 3.68
C ALA A 60 7.00 11.34 3.41
N ASP A 61 7.94 10.80 2.63
CA ASP A 61 7.96 9.36 2.29
C ASP A 61 8.38 8.47 3.47
N ASP A 62 9.20 8.98 4.40
CA ASP A 62 9.51 8.26 5.63
C ASP A 62 8.27 8.14 6.51
N CYS A 63 7.50 9.22 6.62
CA CYS A 63 6.24 9.26 7.36
C CYS A 63 5.16 8.35 6.74
N LYS A 64 5.02 8.37 5.41
CA LYS A 64 4.12 7.46 4.67
C LYS A 64 4.45 6.00 4.94
N ARG A 65 5.72 5.61 4.76
CA ARG A 65 6.18 4.22 5.02
C ARG A 65 5.93 3.83 6.46
N ARG A 66 6.23 4.72 7.40
CA ARG A 66 6.03 4.45 8.81
C ARG A 66 4.56 4.26 9.17
N TRP A 67 3.69 5.08 8.60
CA TRP A 67 2.24 4.96 8.77
C TRP A 67 1.70 3.63 8.22
N VAL A 68 2.12 3.22 7.01
CA VAL A 68 1.74 1.92 6.43
C VAL A 68 2.18 0.76 7.34
N ASP A 69 3.41 0.81 7.85
CA ASP A 69 3.92 -0.26 8.72
C ASP A 69 3.18 -0.31 10.07
N LEU A 70 2.78 0.84 10.63
CA LEU A 70 1.90 0.90 11.81
C LEU A 70 0.54 0.26 11.54
N LYS A 71 -0.14 0.65 10.45
CA LYS A 71 -1.44 0.06 10.07
C LYS A 71 -1.35 -1.46 9.93
N ARG A 72 -0.30 -1.95 9.27
CA ARG A 72 -0.06 -3.40 9.08
C ARG A 72 0.09 -4.12 10.42
N ARG A 73 1.00 -3.65 11.29
CA ARG A 73 1.25 -4.27 12.61
C ARG A 73 0.01 -4.25 13.50
N THR A 74 -0.70 -3.14 13.55
CA THR A 74 -1.96 -3.04 14.29
C THR A 74 -2.99 -4.03 13.77
N LYS A 75 -3.16 -4.14 12.44
CA LYS A 75 -4.09 -5.12 11.84
C LYS A 75 -3.71 -6.56 12.15
N GLU A 76 -2.41 -6.90 12.09
CA GLU A 76 -1.90 -8.22 12.43
C GLU A 76 -2.18 -8.57 13.90
N LYS A 77 -1.93 -7.63 14.81
CA LYS A 77 -2.16 -7.81 16.25
C LYS A 77 -3.65 -7.94 16.59
N VAL A 78 -4.50 -7.10 16.00
CA VAL A 78 -5.97 -7.21 16.13
C VAL A 78 -6.47 -8.56 15.61
N ALA A 79 -5.98 -9.00 14.44
CA ALA A 79 -6.35 -10.30 13.88
C ALA A 79 -5.86 -11.46 14.75
N PHE A 80 -4.66 -11.36 15.34
CA PHE A 80 -4.14 -12.33 16.30
C PHE A 80 -5.06 -12.43 17.52
N ASN A 81 -5.36 -11.31 18.19
CA ASN A 81 -6.24 -11.29 19.37
C ASN A 81 -7.65 -11.82 19.05
N SER A 82 -8.21 -11.47 17.88
CA SER A 82 -9.51 -11.98 17.44
C SER A 82 -9.49 -13.51 17.26
N ARG A 83 -8.42 -14.07 16.70
CA ARG A 83 -8.26 -15.54 16.56
C ARG A 83 -8.12 -16.23 17.91
N GLN A 84 -7.39 -15.63 18.85
CA GLN A 84 -7.24 -16.16 20.21
C GLN A 84 -8.58 -16.16 20.95
N ALA A 85 -9.37 -15.09 20.83
CA ALA A 85 -10.72 -15.02 21.41
C ALA A 85 -11.70 -16.03 20.80
N ALA A 86 -11.55 -16.36 19.51
CA ALA A 86 -12.39 -17.35 18.82
C ALA A 86 -11.97 -18.81 19.07
N ALA A 87 -10.79 -19.05 19.65
CA ALA A 87 -10.30 -20.39 19.93
C ALA A 87 -11.04 -20.98 21.14
N THR A 88 -11.88 -21.99 20.92
CA THR A 88 -12.71 -22.67 21.94
C THR A 88 -11.92 -23.64 22.85
N GLY A 89 -10.59 -23.62 22.80
CA GLY A 89 -9.73 -24.59 23.46
C GLY A 89 -9.43 -24.26 24.91
N GLY A 90 -10.38 -24.46 25.83
CA GLY A 90 -10.22 -24.79 27.26
C GLY A 90 -9.25 -24.01 28.18
N GLY A 91 -8.53 -23.00 27.70
CA GLY A 91 -7.55 -22.21 28.43
C GLY A 91 -7.84 -20.71 28.34
N PRO A 92 -7.24 -19.88 29.23
CA PRO A 92 -7.40 -18.43 29.17
C PRO A 92 -6.91 -17.88 27.82
N PRO A 93 -7.63 -16.95 27.17
CA PRO A 93 -7.17 -16.30 25.95
C PRO A 93 -5.80 -15.63 26.16
N ILE A 94 -4.86 -15.87 25.26
CA ILE A 94 -3.60 -15.11 25.22
C ILE A 94 -3.91 -13.82 24.46
N GLU A 95 -4.03 -12.70 25.18
CA GLU A 95 -4.23 -11.39 24.58
C GLU A 95 -2.91 -10.61 24.57
N ASP A 96 -2.53 -10.07 23.40
CA ASP A 96 -1.46 -9.08 23.30
C ASP A 96 -2.11 -7.68 23.32
N PRO A 97 -2.11 -6.96 24.46
CA PRO A 97 -2.85 -5.71 24.61
C PRO A 97 -2.29 -4.66 23.65
N LEU A 98 -3.19 -3.95 22.95
CA LEU A 98 -2.80 -2.86 22.07
C LEU A 98 -2.19 -1.73 22.88
N THR A 99 -1.09 -1.17 22.38
CA THR A 99 -0.53 0.07 22.91
C THR A 99 -1.42 1.25 22.52
N GLU A 100 -1.31 2.38 23.24
CA GLU A 100 -2.10 3.60 22.97
C GLU A 100 -2.02 4.03 21.48
N ILE A 101 -0.82 4.01 20.90
CA ILE A 101 -0.60 4.31 19.47
C ILE A 101 -1.34 3.30 18.58
N GLU A 102 -1.32 2.01 18.91
CA GLU A 102 -2.01 0.98 18.14
C GLU A 102 -3.53 1.10 18.25
N GLU A 103 -4.07 1.50 19.39
CA GLU A 103 -5.49 1.78 19.57
C GLU A 103 -5.94 2.97 18.70
N GLU A 104 -5.17 4.06 18.68
CA GLU A 104 -5.44 5.22 17.82
C GLU A 104 -5.41 4.86 16.33
N VAL A 105 -4.44 4.04 15.93
CA VAL A 105 -4.35 3.50 14.56
C VAL A 105 -5.56 2.62 14.25
N GLN A 106 -5.97 1.75 15.18
CA GLN A 106 -7.15 0.90 15.00
C GLN A 106 -8.43 1.72 14.81
N GLN A 107 -8.63 2.78 15.57
CA GLN A 107 -9.79 3.68 15.38
C GLN A 107 -9.79 4.31 13.99
N THR A 108 -8.61 4.63 13.46
CA THR A 108 -8.45 5.17 12.11
C THR A 108 -8.80 4.13 11.04
N LEU A 109 -8.38 2.88 11.22
CA LEU A 109 -8.74 1.75 10.36
C LEU A 109 -10.24 1.45 10.35
N GLN A 110 -10.92 1.56 11.49
CA GLN A 110 -12.37 1.35 11.57
C GLN A 110 -13.13 2.43 10.80
N LYS A 111 -12.68 3.69 10.87
CA LYS A 111 -13.24 4.79 10.07
C LYS A 111 -13.04 4.58 8.57
N GLU A 112 -11.90 4.01 8.16
CA GLU A 112 -11.65 3.58 6.77
C GLU A 112 -12.66 2.51 6.32
N GLN A 113 -12.94 1.50 7.15
CA GLN A 113 -13.83 0.39 6.79
C GLN A 113 -15.32 0.76 6.67
N VAL A 114 -15.77 1.82 7.33
CA VAL A 114 -17.17 2.31 7.25
C VAL A 114 -17.46 2.99 5.90
N HIS A 115 -16.43 3.48 5.20
CA HIS A 115 -16.51 3.82 3.79
C HIS A 115 -16.08 2.61 2.96
N GLY A 116 -17.05 1.77 2.57
CA GLY A 116 -16.99 0.68 1.58
C GLY A 116 -15.62 0.09 1.25
N LEU A 117 -15.45 -1.21 1.52
CA LEU A 117 -14.41 -2.08 0.97
C LEU A 117 -14.00 -1.65 -0.46
N ASP A 118 -12.85 -1.01 -0.64
CA ASP A 118 -12.15 -0.94 -1.92
C ASP A 118 -10.78 -0.25 -1.78
N GLY A 119 -9.79 -0.80 -2.49
CA GLY A 119 -8.51 -0.13 -2.74
C GLY A 119 -7.34 -0.64 -1.92
N ILE A 120 -6.90 -1.87 -2.20
CA ILE A 120 -5.46 -2.12 -2.21
C ILE A 120 -4.87 -1.12 -3.22
N ASP A 121 -4.12 -0.13 -2.75
CA ASP A 121 -3.32 0.77 -3.59
C ASP A 121 -2.20 -0.07 -4.23
N THR A 122 -2.53 -0.84 -5.28
CA THR A 122 -1.55 -1.45 -6.18
C THR A 122 -1.07 -0.39 -7.16
N ALA A 123 -0.30 0.56 -6.66
CA ALA A 123 0.59 1.35 -7.48
C ALA A 123 1.66 1.90 -6.55
N GLU A 124 2.74 1.12 -6.32
CA GLU A 124 4.13 1.56 -6.46
C GLU A 124 5.06 0.34 -6.23
N PRO A 125 6.01 0.05 -7.13
CA PRO A 125 6.97 -1.01 -6.93
C PRO A 125 7.90 -0.64 -5.76
N MET A 126 8.03 -1.55 -4.80
CA MET A 126 9.01 -1.46 -3.72
C MET A 126 10.43 -1.29 -4.30
N PRO A 127 11.23 -0.32 -3.83
CA PRO A 127 12.67 -0.40 -4.01
C PRO A 127 13.21 -1.57 -3.17
N GLN A 128 13.53 -2.66 -3.84
CA GLN A 128 14.36 -3.74 -3.33
C GLN A 128 15.81 -3.25 -3.31
N ASP A 129 16.23 -2.55 -2.26
CA ASP A 129 17.65 -2.26 -1.99
C ASP A 129 17.86 -1.99 -0.49
N ILE A 130 17.82 -3.05 0.33
CA ILE A 130 18.69 -3.17 1.50
C ILE A 130 19.09 -4.65 1.61
N GLU A 131 20.15 -5.02 0.91
CA GLU A 131 20.95 -6.19 1.24
C GLU A 131 21.65 -6.00 2.61
N ASP A 132 21.91 -7.15 3.22
CA ASP A 132 22.95 -7.47 4.17
C ASP A 132 22.75 -7.33 5.68
N CYS A 133 23.21 -8.43 6.32
CA CYS A 133 23.42 -8.71 7.73
C CYS A 133 22.20 -9.17 8.51
N LEU A 134 21.93 -10.49 8.52
CA LEU A 134 21.80 -11.29 9.75
C LEU A 134 21.92 -12.81 9.43
N MET A 135 23.11 -13.27 9.05
CA MET A 135 23.52 -14.67 9.24
C MET A 135 24.98 -14.71 9.71
N SER A 136 25.17 -14.84 11.02
CA SER A 136 26.28 -15.57 11.65
C SER A 136 26.09 -15.49 13.16
N GLY A 137 25.94 -16.66 13.80
CA GLY A 137 25.92 -16.76 15.26
C GLY A 137 27.30 -16.50 15.86
N PRO A 138 27.40 -16.49 17.20
CA PRO A 138 28.64 -16.82 17.87
C PRO A 138 28.44 -18.09 18.73
N SER A 139 29.25 -19.10 18.45
CA SER A 139 29.67 -20.06 19.47
C SER A 139 30.81 -19.42 20.25
N CYS A 140 30.65 -19.23 21.56
CA CYS A 140 31.56 -19.64 22.63
C CYS A 140 31.36 -18.83 23.92
N THR A 141 31.18 -19.54 25.04
CA THR A 141 31.45 -19.20 26.45
C THR A 141 31.10 -20.50 27.20
N GLY A 142 31.94 -21.20 27.98
CA GLY A 142 33.18 -20.86 28.67
C GLY A 142 32.98 -21.10 30.17
N ALA A 143 33.38 -22.27 30.69
CA ALA A 143 33.64 -22.59 32.12
C ALA A 143 33.93 -24.11 32.22
N ALA A 144 34.85 -24.66 33.01
CA ALA A 144 35.87 -24.15 33.93
C ALA A 144 36.89 -25.29 34.17
N SER A 145 38.10 -24.92 34.62
CA SER A 145 39.18 -25.82 35.07
C SER A 145 38.80 -26.64 36.32
N ASN A 146 39.40 -27.82 36.49
CA ASN A 146 40.37 -28.07 37.55
C ASN A 146 41.02 -29.47 37.45
N GLN A 147 42.25 -29.52 37.94
CA GLN A 147 43.20 -30.62 37.94
C GLN A 147 42.96 -31.60 39.09
N ASP A 148 43.61 -32.77 38.92
CA ASP A 148 44.43 -33.49 39.90
C ASP A 148 43.95 -34.84 40.48
N ASP A 149 44.99 -35.64 40.73
CA ASP A 149 45.15 -36.88 41.50
C ASP A 149 44.99 -38.27 40.84
N SER A 150 46.18 -38.87 40.64
CA SER A 150 46.49 -40.30 40.51
C SER A 150 46.57 -40.93 41.93
N PRO A 151 47.06 -42.16 42.25
CA PRO A 151 47.67 -43.22 41.42
C PRO A 151 47.28 -44.70 41.80
N SER A 152 47.91 -45.63 41.07
CA SER A 152 48.38 -46.98 41.46
C SER A 152 47.44 -48.20 41.39
N ARG A 153 47.79 -49.18 40.52
CA ARG A 153 48.26 -50.53 40.93
C ARG A 153 48.79 -51.35 39.73
N LEU A 154 49.75 -52.22 40.04
CA LEU A 154 50.69 -52.98 39.20
C LEU A 154 50.12 -54.28 38.57
N THR A 155 50.50 -54.53 37.29
CA THR A 155 50.97 -55.77 36.59
C THR A 155 50.15 -57.10 36.68
N PRO A 156 50.41 -58.18 35.87
CA PRO A 156 51.31 -58.42 34.72
C PRO A 156 50.73 -59.19 33.47
N SER A 157 51.48 -59.11 32.36
CA SER A 157 51.78 -60.11 31.29
C SER A 157 50.74 -61.07 30.69
N THR A 158 50.61 -61.06 29.34
CA THR A 158 50.48 -62.24 28.44
C THR A 158 50.75 -61.77 26.97
N PRO A 159 51.45 -62.54 26.11
CA PRO A 159 52.10 -62.02 24.90
C PRO A 159 51.25 -62.04 23.61
N GLU A 160 51.74 -61.25 22.64
CA GLU A 160 51.43 -61.05 21.20
C GLU A 160 50.81 -62.24 20.44
N PRO A 161 50.05 -61.98 19.34
CA PRO A 161 50.72 -61.88 18.03
C PRO A 161 50.19 -60.80 17.06
N ARG A 162 51.07 -60.39 16.16
CA ARG A 162 50.91 -59.41 15.05
C ARG A 162 49.94 -59.82 13.94
N GLU A 163 49.62 -58.81 13.12
CA GLU A 163 49.13 -58.77 11.72
C GLU A 163 47.73 -58.13 11.61
N THR A 164 47.45 -57.01 10.91
CA THR A 164 47.75 -56.60 9.51
C THR A 164 47.40 -55.09 9.30
N PRO A 165 47.83 -54.44 8.19
CA PRO A 165 47.47 -53.05 7.86
C PRO A 165 46.01 -52.92 7.37
N VAL A 166 45.25 -51.98 7.93
CA VAL A 166 43.87 -51.67 7.51
C VAL A 166 43.89 -50.93 6.16
N ILE A 167 43.36 -51.57 5.11
CA ILE A 167 43.08 -50.98 3.79
C ILE A 167 41.71 -50.25 3.86
N PRO A 168 41.54 -49.01 3.34
CA PRO A 168 40.24 -48.35 3.27
C PRO A 168 39.30 -49.01 2.22
N PRO A 169 37.97 -48.99 2.40
CA PRO A 169 37.04 -49.70 1.52
C PRO A 169 37.00 -49.09 0.10
N PRO A 170 36.70 -49.89 -0.94
CA PRO A 170 36.67 -49.42 -2.32
C PRO A 170 35.45 -48.52 -2.59
N SER A 171 35.70 -47.37 -3.22
CA SER A 171 34.67 -46.49 -3.77
C SER A 171 33.84 -47.23 -4.82
N VAL A 172 32.53 -47.33 -4.60
CA VAL A 172 31.60 -47.90 -5.58
C VAL A 172 31.64 -47.03 -6.85
N PRO A 173 31.79 -47.58 -8.06
CA PRO A 173 31.84 -46.78 -9.29
C PRO A 173 30.44 -46.21 -9.57
N ILE A 174 30.32 -44.89 -9.65
CA ILE A 174 29.12 -44.24 -10.17
C ILE A 174 29.01 -44.59 -11.65
N ASN A 175 27.89 -45.19 -12.06
CA ASN A 175 27.65 -45.57 -13.45
C ASN A 175 27.31 -44.31 -14.28
N TYR A 176 28.12 -44.01 -15.30
CA TYR A 176 27.96 -42.83 -16.15
C TYR A 176 26.58 -42.77 -16.84
N ALA A 177 25.96 -43.93 -17.13
CA ALA A 177 24.62 -44.00 -17.71
C ALA A 177 23.52 -43.46 -16.78
N ASP A 178 23.71 -43.52 -15.46
CA ASP A 178 22.76 -42.98 -14.49
C ASP A 178 22.88 -41.46 -14.37
N ILE A 179 24.08 -40.90 -14.57
CA ILE A 179 24.32 -39.44 -14.57
C ILE A 179 23.59 -38.78 -15.74
N ASP A 180 23.72 -39.34 -16.96
CA ASP A 180 23.03 -38.80 -18.15
C ASP A 180 21.50 -38.84 -17.99
N ARG A 181 20.98 -39.91 -17.37
CA ARG A 181 19.55 -40.05 -17.08
C ARG A 181 19.06 -39.02 -16.06
N LEU A 182 19.85 -38.75 -15.01
CA LEU A 182 19.52 -37.73 -14.01
C LEU A 182 19.58 -36.32 -14.58
N LEU A 183 20.58 -36.02 -15.42
CA LEU A 183 20.72 -34.72 -16.08
C LEU A 183 19.53 -34.45 -17.02
N TYR A 184 19.08 -35.46 -17.74
CA TYR A 184 17.91 -35.36 -18.62
C TYR A 184 16.60 -35.11 -17.84
N LEU A 185 16.41 -35.78 -16.70
CA LEU A 185 15.24 -35.58 -15.84
C LEU A 185 15.24 -34.18 -15.18
N GLU A 186 16.40 -33.70 -14.74
CA GLU A 186 16.53 -32.34 -14.20
C GLU A 186 16.24 -31.28 -15.29
N GLN A 187 16.74 -31.50 -16.51
CA GLN A 187 16.42 -30.63 -17.64
C GLN A 187 14.92 -30.64 -17.96
N GLN A 188 14.25 -31.80 -17.93
CA GLN A 188 12.80 -31.85 -18.12
C GLN A 188 12.07 -31.08 -17.02
N LYS A 189 12.44 -31.29 -15.75
CA LYS A 189 11.87 -30.56 -14.62
C LYS A 189 12.03 -29.05 -14.77
N GLN A 190 13.20 -28.57 -15.17
CA GLN A 190 13.45 -27.15 -15.44
C GLN A 190 12.61 -26.62 -16.60
N THR A 191 12.52 -27.37 -17.70
CA THR A 191 11.72 -26.99 -18.87
C THR A 191 10.23 -26.91 -18.54
N THR A 192 9.70 -27.89 -17.80
CA THR A 192 8.30 -27.89 -17.36
C THR A 192 8.03 -26.73 -16.40
N ALA A 193 8.93 -26.48 -15.45
CA ALA A 193 8.80 -25.33 -14.55
C ALA A 193 8.77 -24.01 -15.34
N GLN A 194 9.70 -23.82 -16.29
CA GLN A 194 9.70 -22.63 -17.16
C GLN A 194 8.41 -22.46 -17.95
N MET A 195 7.86 -23.56 -18.50
CA MET A 195 6.61 -23.52 -19.24
C MET A 195 5.41 -23.14 -18.35
N GLN A 196 5.37 -23.64 -17.12
CA GLN A 196 4.35 -23.27 -16.14
C GLN A 196 4.47 -21.79 -15.75
N TYR A 197 5.68 -21.27 -15.52
CA TYR A 197 5.90 -19.85 -15.28
C TYR A 197 5.46 -19.00 -16.49
N ALA A 198 5.79 -19.39 -17.71
CA ALA A 198 5.35 -18.67 -18.91
C ALA A 198 3.82 -18.68 -19.06
N SER A 199 3.15 -19.80 -18.76
CA SER A 199 1.70 -19.92 -18.81
C SER A 199 1.01 -19.01 -17.78
N THR A 200 1.47 -19.05 -16.53
CA THR A 200 0.90 -18.22 -15.45
C THR A 200 1.12 -16.73 -15.71
N LEU A 201 2.27 -16.33 -16.25
CA LEU A 201 2.50 -14.95 -16.69
C LEU A 201 1.52 -14.54 -17.81
N SER A 202 1.31 -15.39 -18.82
CA SER A 202 0.35 -15.11 -19.88
C SER A 202 -1.09 -14.99 -19.36
N GLU A 203 -1.49 -15.80 -18.37
CA GLU A 203 -2.80 -15.69 -17.72
C GLU A 203 -2.96 -14.35 -17.01
N ILE A 204 -1.98 -13.98 -16.17
CA ILE A 204 -1.97 -12.70 -15.46
C ILE A 204 -2.00 -11.52 -16.44
N GLU A 205 -1.21 -11.56 -17.52
CA GLU A 205 -1.22 -10.52 -18.55
C GLU A 205 -2.58 -10.41 -19.25
N SER A 206 -3.24 -11.53 -19.50
CA SER A 206 -4.58 -11.54 -20.11
C SER A 206 -5.64 -10.97 -19.16
N GLU A 207 -5.55 -11.25 -17.86
CA GLU A 207 -6.43 -10.70 -16.83
C GLU A 207 -6.23 -9.18 -16.69
N ILE A 208 -4.98 -8.72 -16.62
CA ILE A 208 -4.65 -7.29 -16.57
C ILE A 208 -5.20 -6.58 -17.81
N ARG A 209 -5.03 -7.17 -19.00
CA ARG A 209 -5.58 -6.63 -20.25
C ARG A 209 -7.09 -6.56 -20.20
N GLY A 210 -7.76 -7.61 -19.73
CA GLY A 210 -9.21 -7.64 -19.56
C GLY A 210 -9.71 -6.55 -18.60
N ALA A 211 -9.06 -6.41 -17.45
CA ALA A 211 -9.37 -5.38 -16.45
C ALA A 211 -9.14 -3.96 -17.01
N ALA A 212 -8.07 -3.74 -17.77
CA ALA A 212 -7.80 -2.47 -18.43
C ALA A 212 -8.87 -2.13 -19.48
N SER A 213 -9.29 -3.10 -20.30
CA SER A 213 -10.37 -2.91 -21.27
C SER A 213 -11.71 -2.59 -20.60
N SER A 214 -12.05 -3.29 -19.51
CA SER A 214 -13.26 -3.00 -18.74
C SER A 214 -13.24 -1.59 -18.15
N SER A 215 -12.10 -1.17 -17.60
CA SER A 215 -11.92 0.19 -17.09
C SER A 215 -12.08 1.25 -18.17
N GLN A 216 -11.51 1.02 -19.37
CA GLN A 216 -11.67 1.93 -20.50
C GLN A 216 -13.13 2.05 -20.97
N GLN A 217 -13.89 0.96 -20.93
CA GLN A 217 -15.31 0.99 -21.26
C GLN A 217 -16.08 1.91 -20.30
N VAL A 218 -15.85 1.77 -18.99
CA VAL A 218 -16.49 2.63 -17.97
C VAL A 218 -16.14 4.11 -18.19
N VAL A 219 -14.89 4.41 -18.53
CA VAL A 219 -14.48 5.79 -18.86
C VAL A 219 -15.20 6.32 -20.09
N SER A 220 -15.35 5.50 -21.14
CA SER A 220 -16.09 5.85 -22.35
C SER A 220 -17.58 6.13 -22.06
N ASP A 221 -18.21 5.28 -21.25
CA ASP A 221 -19.62 5.43 -20.88
C ASP A 221 -19.84 6.73 -20.08
N LEU A 222 -18.94 7.04 -19.14
CA LEU A 222 -18.97 8.29 -18.39
C LEU A 222 -18.78 9.52 -19.29
N ALA A 223 -17.88 9.43 -20.28
CA ALA A 223 -17.70 10.51 -21.25
C ALA A 223 -18.99 10.74 -22.07
N GLY A 224 -19.67 9.67 -22.48
CA GLY A 224 -20.97 9.74 -23.16
C GLY A 224 -22.05 10.43 -22.32
N LEU A 225 -22.15 10.09 -21.03
CA LEU A 225 -23.07 10.75 -20.11
C LEU A 225 -22.77 12.25 -19.95
N ASN A 226 -21.49 12.63 -19.87
CA ASN A 226 -21.10 14.03 -19.78
C ASN A 226 -21.48 14.84 -21.04
N ILE A 227 -21.30 14.24 -22.22
CA ILE A 227 -21.76 14.83 -23.49
C ILE A 227 -23.29 15.03 -23.46
N ASN A 228 -24.06 14.04 -22.99
CA ASN A 228 -25.51 14.17 -22.87
C ASN A 228 -25.93 15.30 -21.91
N ILE A 229 -25.31 15.40 -20.74
CA ILE A 229 -25.58 16.46 -19.76
C ILE A 229 -25.29 17.84 -20.36
N SER A 230 -24.14 18.00 -21.03
CA SER A 230 -23.79 19.27 -21.68
C SER A 230 -24.77 19.64 -22.79
N SER A 231 -25.22 18.65 -23.59
CA SER A 231 -26.26 18.84 -24.61
C SER A 231 -27.58 19.33 -24.00
N TRP A 232 -28.04 18.70 -22.91
CA TRP A 232 -29.26 19.11 -22.22
C TRP A 232 -29.15 20.52 -21.65
N ARG A 233 -28.00 20.88 -21.07
CA ARG A 233 -27.75 22.24 -20.57
C ARG A 233 -27.84 23.27 -21.71
N SER A 234 -27.23 22.97 -22.86
CA SER A 234 -27.28 23.83 -24.04
C SER A 234 -28.71 24.00 -24.56
N GLN A 235 -29.47 22.90 -24.66
CA GLN A 235 -30.88 22.94 -25.07
C GLN A 235 -31.74 23.78 -24.12
N MET A 236 -31.54 23.62 -22.80
CA MET A 236 -32.27 24.38 -21.81
C MET A 236 -31.95 25.89 -21.90
N GLN A 237 -30.69 26.23 -22.15
CA GLN A 237 -30.26 27.61 -22.37
C GLN A 237 -30.88 28.19 -23.63
N ALA A 238 -30.94 27.44 -24.74
CA ALA A 238 -31.60 27.85 -25.97
C ALA A 238 -33.11 28.11 -25.74
N ASN A 239 -33.80 27.17 -25.08
CA ASN A 239 -35.23 27.32 -24.75
C ASN A 239 -35.49 28.56 -23.89
N HIS A 240 -34.63 28.83 -22.90
CA HIS A 240 -34.74 30.01 -22.06
C HIS A 240 -34.55 31.31 -22.85
N ILE A 241 -33.60 31.36 -23.80
CA ILE A 241 -33.39 32.52 -24.68
C ILE A 241 -34.61 32.75 -25.57
N GLU A 242 -35.19 31.68 -26.16
CA GLU A 242 -36.41 31.78 -26.97
C GLU A 242 -37.60 32.30 -26.16
N LEU A 243 -37.79 31.81 -24.93
CA LEU A 243 -38.85 32.27 -24.05
C LEU A 243 -38.70 33.75 -23.69
N LEU A 244 -37.48 34.19 -23.34
CA LEU A 244 -37.19 35.61 -23.10
C LEU A 244 -37.44 36.46 -24.35
N GLY A 245 -37.08 35.97 -25.53
CA GLY A 245 -37.36 36.64 -26.80
C GLY A 245 -38.87 36.78 -27.07
N ALA A 246 -39.66 35.73 -26.80
CA ALA A 246 -41.10 35.77 -26.92
C ALA A 246 -41.75 36.76 -25.96
N LEU A 247 -41.31 36.80 -24.69
CA LEU A 247 -41.76 37.77 -23.71
C LEU A 247 -41.43 39.21 -24.13
N GLY A 248 -40.24 39.44 -24.68
CA GLY A 248 -39.85 40.74 -25.23
C GLY A 248 -40.78 41.21 -26.36
N ARG A 249 -41.10 40.31 -27.31
CA ARG A 249 -42.06 40.62 -28.39
C ARG A 249 -43.46 40.96 -27.85
N ILE A 250 -43.92 40.27 -26.81
CA ILE A 250 -45.20 40.57 -26.15
C ILE A 250 -45.14 41.93 -25.46
N ALA A 251 -44.07 42.25 -24.75
CA ALA A 251 -43.89 43.54 -24.09
C ALA A 251 -43.87 44.70 -25.10
N ASP A 252 -43.14 44.57 -26.21
CA ASP A 252 -43.11 45.57 -27.28
C ASP A 252 -44.50 45.76 -27.92
N ALA A 253 -45.28 44.67 -28.09
CA ALA A 253 -46.65 44.74 -28.61
C ALA A 253 -47.65 45.36 -27.64
N LEU A 254 -47.44 45.20 -26.32
CA LEU A 254 -48.23 45.86 -25.27
C LEU A 254 -47.90 47.35 -25.18
N GLU A 255 -46.61 47.71 -25.31
CA GLU A 255 -46.16 49.10 -25.33
C GLU A 255 -46.62 49.84 -26.60
N ALA A 256 -46.67 49.16 -27.75
CA ALA A 256 -47.26 49.74 -28.96
C ALA A 256 -48.76 50.07 -28.80
N LYS A 257 -49.45 49.47 -27.82
CA LYS A 257 -50.88 49.69 -27.53
C LYS A 257 -51.14 50.65 -26.36
N ASN A 258 -50.13 51.06 -25.59
CA ASN A 258 -50.30 51.85 -24.36
C ASN A 258 -49.26 52.98 -24.29
N GLU A 259 -49.68 54.21 -23.97
CA GLU A 259 -48.84 55.41 -24.05
C GLU A 259 -47.52 55.35 -23.21
N PRO A 260 -46.45 56.04 -23.65
CA PRO A 260 -45.08 55.53 -23.58
C PRO A 260 -44.21 56.28 -22.57
N SER A 261 -44.26 55.91 -21.28
CA SER A 261 -43.28 56.44 -20.31
C SER A 261 -42.79 55.43 -19.27
N ALA A 262 -43.63 54.53 -18.77
CA ALA A 262 -43.21 53.54 -17.77
C ALA A 262 -42.65 52.23 -18.38
N SER A 263 -43.13 51.84 -19.57
CA SER A 263 -42.77 50.55 -20.17
C SER A 263 -41.39 50.56 -20.84
N ARG A 264 -40.98 51.69 -21.44
CA ARG A 264 -39.61 51.94 -21.93
C ARG A 264 -38.53 51.66 -20.88
N VAL A 265 -38.75 52.08 -19.64
CA VAL A 265 -37.77 51.90 -18.54
C VAL A 265 -37.61 50.43 -18.16
N MET A 266 -38.71 49.67 -18.10
CA MET A 266 -38.65 48.22 -17.85
C MET A 266 -38.08 47.44 -19.03
N SER A 267 -38.41 47.83 -20.27
CA SER A 267 -37.85 47.21 -21.48
C SER A 267 -36.33 47.43 -21.55
N ASP A 268 -35.84 48.63 -21.24
CA ASP A 268 -34.41 48.92 -21.20
C ASP A 268 -33.68 48.16 -20.08
N MET A 269 -34.33 47.99 -18.92
CA MET A 269 -33.79 47.21 -17.81
C MET A 269 -33.64 45.72 -18.17
N LEU A 270 -34.65 45.13 -18.81
CA LEU A 270 -34.59 43.72 -19.26
C LEU A 270 -33.57 43.51 -20.39
N ARG A 271 -33.47 44.47 -21.33
CA ARG A 271 -32.45 44.45 -22.39
C ARG A 271 -31.03 44.57 -21.82
N ARG A 272 -30.84 45.32 -20.73
CA ARG A 272 -29.54 45.42 -20.03
C ARG A 272 -29.16 44.12 -19.33
N GLN A 273 -30.11 43.48 -18.63
CA GLN A 273 -29.92 42.17 -18.01
C GLN A 273 -29.58 41.08 -19.05
N LEU A 274 -30.19 41.15 -20.23
CA LEU A 274 -29.92 40.23 -21.33
C LEU A 274 -28.49 40.40 -21.90
N ARG A 275 -27.98 41.65 -21.98
CA ARG A 275 -26.60 41.93 -22.43
C ARG A 275 -25.56 41.45 -21.41
N GLU A 276 -25.82 41.64 -20.12
CA GLU A 276 -24.90 41.23 -19.05
C GLU A 276 -24.78 39.69 -18.93
N ARG A 277 -25.81 38.92 -19.32
CA ARG A 277 -25.78 37.45 -19.28
C ARG A 277 -25.33 36.77 -20.57
N LYS A 278 -25.37 37.45 -21.73
CA LYS A 278 -24.82 36.91 -22.99
C LYS A 278 -23.29 37.08 -23.11
N GLY A 279 -22.68 37.92 -22.26
CA GLY A 279 -21.24 38.22 -22.27
C GLY A 279 -20.38 37.45 -21.26
N LYS A 280 -20.93 36.41 -20.62
CA LYS A 280 -20.23 35.48 -19.71
C LYS A 280 -20.42 34.06 -20.20
#